data_AF-A0A7S0GGK2-F1
#
_entry.id   AF-A0A7S0GGK2-F1
#
_cell.length_a   1.000
_cell.length_b   1.000
_cell.length_c   1.000
_cell.angle_alpha   90.00
_cell.angle_beta   90.00
_cell.angle_gamma   90.00
#
_symmetry.space_group_name_H-M   'P 1'
#
loop_
_entity.id
_entity.type
_entity.pdbx_description
1 polymer ?
#
loop_
_entity_poly.entity_id
_entity_poly.type
_entity_poly.pdbx_seq_one_letter_code
_entity_poly.pdbx_strand_id
1 'polypeptide(L)'
;MSDVVTAWTAGCTWSEALEMSGKAPGDLARLLHRSLDALRQLGNLPYNAVRVRNENYPSEPSGIHPEIRRICKDAAMEMARYPLKDPLPFDEEENVDEEAEEENVDEEAEENSPNDVIAENSPDDDIEGESLSHDITG
;
A
#
# COMPACT_ATOMS: atom_id res chain seq x y z
N MET A 1 -21.82 17.81 -15.92
CA MET A 1 -20.33 17.82 -15.73
C MET A 1 -19.79 16.41 -15.68
N SER A 2 -20.44 15.48 -14.95
CA SER A 2 -20.15 14.04 -15.07
C SER A 2 -20.12 13.57 -16.53
N ASP A 3 -21.07 14.04 -17.34
CA ASP A 3 -21.23 13.64 -18.75
C ASP A 3 -20.02 13.99 -19.62
N VAL A 4 -19.32 15.09 -19.29
CA VAL A 4 -18.11 15.51 -20.02
C VAL A 4 -16.94 14.60 -19.68
N VAL A 5 -16.80 14.21 -18.40
CA VAL A 5 -15.77 13.28 -17.96
C VAL A 5 -16.02 11.89 -18.55
N THR A 6 -17.27 11.42 -18.52
CA THR A 6 -17.67 10.14 -19.12
C THR A 6 -17.49 10.10 -20.63
N ALA A 7 -17.86 11.18 -21.33
CA ALA A 7 -17.61 11.28 -22.77
C ALA A 7 -16.11 11.32 -23.08
N TRP A 8 -15.33 12.01 -22.24
CA TRP A 8 -13.88 12.05 -22.36
C TRP A 8 -13.28 10.66 -22.17
N THR A 9 -13.61 9.91 -21.12
CA THR A 9 -13.11 8.53 -20.96
C THR A 9 -13.55 7.63 -22.12
N ALA A 10 -14.76 7.84 -22.66
CA ALA A 10 -15.28 7.10 -23.81
C ALA A 10 -14.60 7.44 -25.15
N GLY A 11 -13.64 8.37 -25.16
CA GLY A 11 -12.86 8.66 -26.36
C GLY A 11 -13.23 9.94 -27.10
N CYS A 12 -14.11 10.79 -26.56
CA CYS A 12 -14.49 12.02 -27.25
C CYS A 12 -13.27 12.93 -27.50
N THR A 13 -13.39 13.76 -28.54
CA THR A 13 -12.34 14.71 -28.93
C THR A 13 -12.37 15.95 -28.03
N TRP A 14 -11.28 16.70 -28.01
CA TRP A 14 -11.17 17.94 -27.23
C TRP A 14 -12.21 18.99 -27.64
N SER A 15 -12.48 19.13 -28.94
CA SER A 15 -13.49 20.06 -29.45
C SER A 15 -14.89 19.67 -28.99
N GLU A 16 -15.26 18.39 -29.10
CA GLU A 16 -16.56 17.89 -28.62
C GLU A 16 -16.71 18.10 -27.11
N ALA A 17 -15.65 17.81 -26.34
CA ALA A 17 -15.66 18.04 -24.89
C ALA A 17 -15.86 19.53 -24.54
N LEU A 18 -15.26 20.45 -25.30
CA LEU A 18 -15.46 21.89 -25.12
C LEU A 18 -16.90 22.30 -25.42
N GLU A 19 -17.44 21.86 -26.55
CA GLU A 19 -18.83 22.13 -26.95
C GLU A 19 -19.83 21.60 -25.91
N MET A 20 -19.62 20.36 -25.45
CA MET A 20 -20.45 19.74 -24.41
C MET A 20 -20.34 20.47 -23.06
N SER A 21 -19.14 20.94 -22.70
CA SER A 21 -18.91 21.56 -21.39
C SER A 21 -19.42 22.99 -21.30
N GLY A 22 -19.45 23.72 -22.42
CA GLY A 22 -19.73 25.16 -22.47
C GLY A 22 -18.72 26.01 -21.67
N LYS A 23 -17.55 25.46 -21.29
CA LYS A 23 -16.53 26.13 -20.48
C LYS A 23 -15.41 26.70 -21.34
N ALA A 24 -14.70 27.69 -20.78
CA ALA A 24 -13.44 28.12 -21.35
C ALA A 24 -12.44 26.95 -21.38
N PRO A 25 -11.58 26.84 -22.40
CA PRO A 25 -10.67 25.69 -22.53
C PRO A 25 -9.76 25.44 -21.34
N GLY A 26 -9.24 26.51 -20.72
CA GLY A 26 -8.40 26.40 -19.53
C GLY A 26 -9.15 25.86 -18.32
N ASP A 27 -10.43 26.17 -18.16
CA ASP A 27 -11.24 25.67 -17.04
C ASP A 27 -11.60 24.20 -17.22
N LEU A 28 -11.87 23.78 -18.46
CA LEU A 28 -12.07 22.36 -18.77
C LEU A 28 -10.80 21.56 -18.51
N ALA A 29 -9.64 22.07 -18.96
CA ALA A 29 -8.36 21.41 -18.72
C ALA A 29 -8.10 21.24 -17.22
N ARG A 30 -8.25 22.31 -16.42
CA ARG A 30 -8.11 22.24 -14.95
C ARG A 30 -9.07 21.25 -14.30
N LEU A 31 -10.33 21.20 -14.77
CA LEU A 31 -11.32 20.26 -14.26
C LEU A 31 -10.87 18.82 -14.52
N LEU A 32 -10.52 18.50 -15.76
CA LEU A 32 -10.11 17.15 -16.14
C LEU A 32 -8.80 16.73 -15.47
N HIS A 33 -7.84 17.66 -15.29
CA HIS A 33 -6.63 17.40 -14.49
C HIS A 33 -6.96 17.09 -13.03
N ARG A 34 -7.88 17.82 -12.40
CA ARG A 34 -8.32 17.52 -11.02
C ARG A 34 -9.04 16.17 -10.93
N SER A 35 -9.85 15.83 -11.93
CA SER A 35 -10.49 14.52 -12.00
C SER A 35 -9.46 13.40 -12.16
N LEU A 36 -8.45 13.59 -13.01
CA LEU A 36 -7.35 12.64 -13.19
C LEU A 36 -6.53 12.46 -11.90
N ASP A 37 -6.22 13.56 -11.21
CA ASP A 37 -5.51 13.55 -9.94
C ASP A 37 -6.30 12.79 -8.86
N ALA A 38 -7.61 13.03 -8.76
CA ALA A 38 -8.48 12.28 -7.86
C ALA A 38 -8.49 10.77 -8.18
N LEU A 39 -8.52 10.37 -9.45
CA LEU A 39 -8.45 8.96 -9.85
C LEU A 39 -7.12 8.32 -9.46
N ARG A 40 -6.00 9.04 -9.62
CA ARG A 40 -4.68 8.57 -9.20
C ARG A 40 -4.58 8.39 -7.69
N GLN A 41 -5.07 9.38 -6.93
CA GLN A 41 -5.11 9.29 -5.47
C GLN A 41 -5.97 8.11 -5.00
N LEU A 42 -7.16 7.93 -5.56
CA LEU A 42 -8.04 6.81 -5.23
C LEU A 42 -7.43 5.45 -5.62
N GLY A 43 -6.79 5.37 -6.79
CA GLY A 43 -6.09 4.17 -7.26
C GLY A 43 -4.85 3.80 -6.43
N ASN A 44 -4.32 4.72 -5.64
CA ASN A 44 -3.14 4.50 -4.80
C ASN A 44 -3.46 4.33 -3.31
N LEU A 45 -4.74 4.36 -2.91
CA LEU A 45 -5.11 4.10 -1.51
C LEU A 45 -4.87 2.63 -1.12
N PRO A 46 -4.43 2.38 0.12
CA PRO A 46 -4.15 1.04 0.60
C PRO A 46 -5.45 0.21 0.71
N TYR A 47 -5.32 -1.08 0.44
CA TYR A 47 -6.35 -2.08 0.70
C TYR A 47 -5.91 -2.94 1.88
N ASN A 48 -6.69 -2.97 2.95
CA ASN A 48 -6.48 -3.91 4.05
C ASN A 48 -7.56 -4.99 3.96
N ALA A 49 -7.18 -6.16 3.44
CA ALA A 49 -8.03 -7.35 3.53
C ALA A 49 -8.25 -7.69 5.01
N VAL A 50 -9.51 -7.85 5.44
CA VAL A 50 -9.81 -8.39 6.77
C VAL A 50 -9.38 -9.85 6.79
N ARG A 51 -8.16 -10.13 7.26
CA ARG A 51 -7.78 -11.48 7.64
C ARG A 51 -8.57 -11.81 8.91
N VAL A 52 -9.54 -12.72 8.81
CA VAL A 52 -10.30 -13.25 9.96
C VAL A 52 -9.33 -14.06 10.82
N ARG A 53 -8.60 -13.39 11.72
CA ARG A 53 -7.75 -14.03 12.72
C ARG A 53 -7.94 -13.26 14.02
N ASN A 54 -8.81 -13.81 14.87
CA ASN A 54 -9.09 -13.44 16.27
C ASN A 54 -10.28 -12.50 16.52
N GLU A 55 -10.99 -12.81 17.61
CA GLU A 55 -12.31 -12.32 18.04
C GLU A 55 -12.40 -10.82 18.38
N ASN A 56 -11.34 -10.04 18.15
CA ASN A 56 -11.22 -8.64 18.59
C ASN A 56 -11.00 -7.60 17.46
N TYR A 57 -11.14 -7.97 16.18
CA TYR A 57 -10.95 -7.02 15.07
C TYR A 57 -12.25 -6.34 14.61
N PRO A 58 -12.20 -5.07 14.17
CA PRO A 58 -13.35 -4.41 13.56
C PRO A 58 -13.82 -5.23 12.35
N SER A 59 -15.12 -5.51 12.31
CA SER A 59 -15.79 -6.39 11.33
C SER A 59 -15.75 -5.85 9.88
N GLU A 60 -15.18 -4.67 9.64
CA GLU A 60 -15.24 -3.99 8.36
C GLU A 60 -13.83 -3.82 7.75
N PRO A 61 -13.65 -4.11 6.45
CA PRO A 61 -12.41 -3.83 5.74
C PRO A 61 -12.09 -2.34 5.80
N SER A 62 -10.87 -2.01 6.24
CA SER A 62 -10.36 -0.65 6.17
C SER A 62 -9.69 -0.40 4.82
N GLY A 63 -10.04 0.70 4.16
CA GLY A 63 -9.48 1.07 2.86
C GLY A 63 -10.42 0.85 1.67
N ILE A 64 -9.89 0.97 0.45
CA ILE A 64 -10.65 0.86 -0.79
C ILE A 64 -10.65 -0.59 -1.29
N HIS A 65 -11.82 -1.08 -1.71
CA HIS A 65 -11.97 -2.40 -2.30
C HIS A 65 -11.06 -2.57 -3.54
N PRO A 66 -10.37 -3.71 -3.74
CA PRO A 66 -9.39 -3.88 -4.82
C PRO A 66 -9.97 -3.64 -6.21
N GLU A 67 -11.24 -4.03 -6.43
CA GLU A 67 -11.92 -3.76 -7.70
C GLU A 67 -12.12 -2.27 -7.97
N ILE A 68 -12.42 -1.46 -6.95
CA ILE A 68 -12.54 -0.01 -7.10
C ILE A 68 -11.17 0.59 -7.43
N ARG A 69 -10.11 0.11 -6.77
CA ARG A 69 -8.73 0.51 -7.05
C ARG A 69 -8.37 0.26 -8.51
N ARG A 70 -8.68 -0.95 -9.02
CA ARG A 70 -8.47 -1.34 -10.42
C ARG A 70 -9.22 -0.43 -11.38
N ILE A 71 -10.52 -0.22 -11.15
CA ILE A 71 -11.36 0.67 -11.97
C ILE A 71 -10.80 2.11 -11.99
N CYS A 72 -10.32 2.62 -10.85
CA CYS A 72 -9.72 3.96 -10.80
C CYS A 72 -8.43 4.06 -11.61
N LYS A 73 -7.57 3.03 -11.56
CA LYS A 73 -6.35 2.97 -12.39
C LYS A 73 -6.69 2.91 -13.88
N ASP A 74 -7.63 2.05 -14.27
CA ASP A 74 -8.09 1.90 -15.66
C ASP A 74 -8.64 3.22 -16.20
N ALA A 75 -9.53 3.87 -15.44
CA ALA A 75 -10.08 5.17 -15.81
C ALA A 75 -9.00 6.27 -15.91
N ALA A 76 -7.99 6.26 -15.04
CA ALA A 76 -6.89 7.22 -15.11
C ALA A 76 -6.06 7.05 -16.40
N MET A 77 -5.82 5.80 -16.83
CA MET A 77 -5.13 5.51 -18.09
C MET A 77 -5.94 5.99 -19.30
N GLU A 78 -7.25 5.76 -19.32
CA GLU A 78 -8.14 6.21 -20.41
C GLU A 78 -8.27 7.75 -20.46
N MET A 79 -8.23 8.43 -19.31
CA MET A 79 -8.27 9.88 -19.22
C MET A 79 -6.97 10.56 -19.66
N ALA A 80 -5.82 9.89 -19.54
CA ALA A 80 -4.48 10.42 -19.77
C ALA A 80 -4.14 10.59 -21.26
N ARG A 81 -4.91 11.42 -21.96
CA ARG A 81 -4.79 11.72 -23.39
C ARG A 81 -4.52 13.20 -23.61
N TYR A 82 -3.90 13.56 -24.73
CA TYR A 82 -3.66 14.97 -25.08
C TYR A 82 -4.99 15.76 -25.11
N PRO A 83 -5.07 16.96 -24.51
CA PRO A 83 -3.99 17.81 -23.98
C PRO A 83 -3.62 17.57 -22.50
N LEU A 84 -4.25 16.61 -21.83
CA LEU A 84 -4.06 16.34 -20.40
C LEU A 84 -2.82 15.49 -20.10
N LYS A 85 -2.26 14.83 -21.11
CA LYS A 85 -1.00 14.10 -20.96
C LYS A 85 0.11 15.12 -20.72
N ASP A 86 0.58 15.18 -19.47
CA ASP A 86 1.74 15.98 -19.10
C ASP A 86 2.98 15.36 -19.76
N PRO A 87 3.71 16.07 -20.64
CA PRO A 87 4.96 15.59 -21.20
C PRO A 87 6.07 15.74 -20.14
N LEU A 88 5.91 15.07 -18.99
CA LEU A 88 7.01 14.92 -18.04
C LEU A 88 7.92 13.77 -18.54
N PRO A 89 9.24 13.99 -18.67
CA PRO A 89 10.19 13.02 -19.20
C PRO A 89 10.69 12.04 -18.12
N PHE A 90 9.82 11.58 -17.24
CA PHE A 90 10.17 10.57 -16.24
C PHE A 90 9.40 9.29 -16.53
N ASP A 91 10.19 8.24 -16.69
CA ASP A 91 9.86 6.97 -17.28
C ASP A 91 8.60 6.33 -16.73
N GLU A 92 8.00 5.53 -17.61
CA GLU A 92 6.88 4.61 -17.41
C GLU A 92 7.25 3.44 -16.45
N GLU A 93 8.17 3.65 -15.51
CA GLU A 93 8.71 2.66 -14.56
C GLU A 93 7.99 2.63 -13.20
N GLU A 94 6.87 3.33 -13.03
CA GLU A 94 6.07 3.30 -11.78
C GLU A 94 4.77 2.47 -11.95
N ASN A 95 4.93 1.25 -12.45
CA ASN A 95 3.95 0.16 -12.28
C ASN A 95 4.69 -1.13 -11.90
N VAL A 96 5.70 -1.01 -11.04
CA VAL A 96 6.16 -2.15 -10.26
C VAL A 96 5.05 -2.40 -9.24
N ASP A 97 4.20 -3.37 -9.56
CA ASP A 97 3.34 -4.01 -8.59
C ASP A 97 4.28 -4.59 -7.52
N GLU A 98 4.55 -3.82 -6.47
CA GLU A 98 5.07 -4.36 -5.21
C GLU A 98 3.95 -5.20 -4.57
N GLU A 99 3.52 -6.26 -5.25
CA GLU A 99 3.01 -7.42 -4.56
C GLU A 99 4.22 -7.98 -3.81
N ALA A 100 4.32 -7.61 -2.54
CA ALA A 100 5.28 -8.16 -1.62
C ALA A 100 5.14 -9.69 -1.64
N GLU A 101 6.04 -10.37 -2.37
CA GLU A 101 6.27 -11.79 -2.20
C GLU A 101 6.80 -11.97 -0.78
N GLU A 102 5.91 -12.42 0.13
CA GLU A 102 6.30 -12.90 1.46
C GLU A 102 7.22 -14.13 1.25
N GLU A 103 8.54 -13.89 1.17
CA GLU A 103 9.58 -14.91 1.19
C GLU A 103 9.43 -15.72 2.48
N ASN A 104 8.93 -16.95 2.36
CA ASN A 104 8.88 -17.90 3.47
C ASN A 104 10.32 -18.28 3.82
N VAL A 105 10.85 -17.68 4.89
CA VAL A 105 12.09 -18.12 5.53
C VAL A 105 11.80 -19.47 6.19
N ASP A 106 12.22 -20.54 5.53
CA ASP A 106 12.22 -21.91 6.06
C ASP A 106 13.42 -22.05 7.02
N GLU A 107 13.17 -21.86 8.32
CA GLU A 107 14.13 -22.22 9.38
C GLU A 107 14.11 -23.74 9.58
N GLU A 108 14.90 -24.48 8.79
CA GLU A 108 15.29 -25.83 9.16
C GLU A 108 16.63 -25.80 9.90
N ALA A 109 16.55 -26.09 11.20
CA ALA A 109 17.66 -26.35 12.09
C ALA A 109 18.41 -27.62 11.71
N GLU A 110 19.74 -27.59 11.65
CA GLU A 110 20.56 -28.75 11.98
C GLU A 110 21.84 -28.36 12.74
N GLU A 111 21.98 -28.96 13.92
CA GLU A 111 23.17 -29.00 14.76
C GLU A 111 24.33 -29.68 14.02
N ASN A 112 25.57 -29.20 14.24
CA ASN A 112 26.67 -30.10 14.60
C ASN A 112 27.86 -29.33 15.21
N SER A 113 28.15 -29.64 16.48
CA SER A 113 29.42 -29.40 17.16
C SER A 113 30.49 -30.35 16.61
N PRO A 114 31.80 -30.02 16.60
CA PRO A 114 32.65 -30.51 17.71
C PRO A 114 33.93 -29.72 18.04
N ASN A 115 34.36 -29.92 19.30
CA ASN A 115 35.70 -29.79 19.89
C ASN A 115 36.31 -28.38 20.10
N ASP A 116 36.44 -27.91 21.34
CA ASP A 116 37.37 -28.32 22.43
C ASP A 116 38.74 -27.65 22.30
N VAL A 117 39.13 -26.88 23.34
CA VAL A 117 40.48 -26.72 23.93
C VAL A 117 40.63 -25.35 24.67
N ILE A 118 40.51 -25.44 26.01
CA ILE A 118 41.36 -24.88 27.09
C ILE A 118 41.58 -23.36 27.21
N ALA A 119 41.20 -22.78 28.37
CA ALA A 119 42.14 -22.10 29.28
C ALA A 119 41.51 -21.83 30.66
N GLU A 120 42.11 -22.45 31.67
CA GLU A 120 41.86 -22.29 33.10
C GLU A 120 42.24 -20.89 33.61
N ASN A 121 41.45 -20.32 34.52
CA ASN A 121 41.92 -19.89 35.85
C ASN A 121 40.76 -19.36 36.72
N SER A 122 40.57 -20.04 37.86
CA SER A 122 39.86 -19.64 39.09
C SER A 122 40.48 -18.39 39.74
N PRO A 123 40.01 -17.80 40.88
CA PRO A 123 38.96 -18.25 41.82
C PRO A 123 38.05 -17.14 42.46
N ASP A 124 37.07 -17.60 43.25
CA ASP A 124 36.46 -17.03 44.47
C ASP A 124 35.80 -15.64 44.47
N ASP A 125 34.49 -15.59 44.75
CA ASP A 125 34.00 -15.00 46.00
C ASP A 125 32.52 -15.35 46.25
N ASP A 126 32.27 -15.84 47.46
CA ASP A 126 31.00 -16.19 48.08
C ASP A 126 29.97 -15.04 48.06
N ILE A 127 28.68 -15.39 48.10
CA ILE A 127 27.72 -14.86 49.11
C ILE A 127 26.45 -15.71 49.05
N GLU A 128 26.25 -16.47 50.12
CA GLU A 128 25.01 -17.14 50.49
C GLU A 128 23.90 -16.13 50.82
N GLY A 129 22.65 -16.51 50.54
CA GLY A 129 21.47 -15.72 50.88
C GLY A 129 20.18 -16.50 50.70
N GLU A 130 19.98 -17.49 51.57
CA GLU A 130 18.74 -18.26 51.73
C GLU A 130 17.50 -17.41 52.08
N SER A 131 16.33 -18.03 51.87
CA SER A 131 15.04 -17.88 52.59
C SER A 131 13.93 -17.11 51.83
N LEU A 132 12.97 -17.75 51.14
CA LEU A 132 11.77 -18.52 51.57
C LEU A 132 10.59 -17.69 52.15
N SER A 133 9.36 -18.14 51.80
CA SER A 133 7.98 -17.70 52.14
C SER A 133 7.38 -16.63 51.19
N HIS A 134 6.29 -16.82 50.42
CA HIS A 134 5.05 -17.63 50.51
C HIS A 134 4.22 -17.36 51.78
N ASP A 135 3.19 -16.52 51.65
CA ASP A 135 1.77 -16.77 51.98
C ASP A 135 1.03 -15.42 52.16
N ILE A 136 -0.04 -15.13 51.38
CA ILE A 136 -1.43 -15.59 51.50
C ILE A 136 -2.21 -14.87 52.62
N THR A 137 -3.14 -14.02 52.16
CA THR A 137 -4.42 -13.56 52.76
C THR A 137 -4.46 -12.76 54.07
N GLY A 138 -5.30 -11.72 54.02
CA GLY A 138 -5.83 -10.95 55.13
C GLY A 138 -6.59 -9.74 54.60
#